data_AF-A0A0D3DUH3-F1
#
_entry.id   AF-A0A0D3DUH3-F1
#
_cell.length_a   1.000
_cell.length_b   1.000
_cell.length_c   1.000
_cell.angle_alpha   90.00
_cell.angle_beta   90.00
_cell.angle_gamma   90.00
#
_symmetry.space_group_name_H-M   'P 1'
#
loop_
_entity.id
_entity.type
_entity.pdbx_description
1 polymer ?
#
loop_
_entity_poly.entity_id
_entity_poly.type
_entity_poly.pdbx_seq_one_letter_code
_entity_poly.pdbx_strand_id
1 'polypeptide(L)' 'MEAFEKLEKVGGGTYGKVYRAREKATGLIAALKKTRLHEDGEGVPPTTLREISILCMLGRDPHIVRF' A
#
# COMPACT_ATOMS: atom_id res chain seq x y z
N MET A 1 -3.75 11.03 -1.46
CA MET A 1 -2.90 10.79 -2.67
C MET A 1 -2.15 12.03 -3.14
N GLU A 2 -2.55 13.24 -2.74
CA GLU A 2 -1.89 14.48 -3.19
C GLU A 2 -0.44 14.62 -2.68
N ALA A 3 -0.12 14.00 -1.54
CA ALA A 3 1.23 13.96 -0.96
C ALA A 3 2.25 13.11 -1.73
N PHE A 4 1.80 12.28 -2.68
CA PHE A 4 2.67 11.38 -3.44
C PHE A 4 2.52 11.60 -4.94
N GLU A 5 3.65 11.64 -5.64
CA GLU A 5 3.73 11.56 -7.10
C GLU A 5 3.83 10.09 -7.50
N LYS A 6 2.90 9.59 -8.33
CA LYS A 6 2.98 8.22 -8.86
C LYS A 6 3.91 8.21 -10.06
N LEU A 7 4.94 7.37 -10.02
CA LEU A 7 5.94 7.28 -11.09
C LEU A 7 5.57 6.20 -12.10
N GLU A 8 5.55 4.94 -11.66
CA GLU A 8 5.31 3.79 -12.54
C GLU A 8 4.51 2.70 -11.81
N LYS A 9 3.80 1.87 -12.58
CA LYS A 9 3.12 0.69 -12.05
C LYS A 9 4.14 -0.44 -11.96
N VAL A 10 4.42 -0.91 -10.75
CA VAL A 10 5.39 -1.99 -10.50
C VAL A 10 4.75 -3.36 -10.45
N GLY A 11 3.44 -3.44 -10.22
CA GLY A 11 2.76 -4.73 -10.16
C GLY A 11 1.24 -4.61 -10.09
N GLY A 12 0.57 -5.73 -10.32
CA GLY A 12 -0.87 -5.86 -10.11
C GLY A 12 -1.27 -7.31 -9.94
N GLY A 13 -2.23 -7.55 -9.06
CA GLY A 13 -2.78 -8.88 -8.80
C GLY A 13 -4.22 -8.80 -8.32
N THR A 14 -4.72 -9.92 -7.81
CA THR A 14 -6.10 -10.11 -7.33
C THR A 14 -6.51 -9.02 -6.33
N TYR A 15 -5.58 -8.62 -5.45
CA TYR A 15 -5.86 -7.71 -4.33
C TYR A 15 -5.61 -6.22 -4.62
N GLY A 16 -5.12 -5.86 -5.81
CA GLY A 16 -4.88 -4.45 -6.15
C GLY A 16 -3.73 -4.19 -7.11
N LYS A 17 -3.39 -2.90 -7.24
CA LYS A 17 -2.28 -2.41 -8.07
C LYS A 17 -1.22 -1.79 -7.17
N VAL A 18 0.05 -2.03 -7.46
CA VAL A 18 1.18 -1.44 -6.74
C VAL A 18 1.91 -0.46 -7.66
N TYR A 19 2.20 0.73 -7.14
CA TYR A 19 2.89 1.78 -7.85
C TYR A 19 4.16 2.15 -7.10
N ARG A 20 5.25 2.39 -7.83
CA ARG A 20 6.36 3.17 -7.30
C ARG A 20 5.93 4.62 -7.27
N ALA A 21 6.16 5.28 -6.14
CA ALA A 21 5.79 6.67 -5.94
C ALA A 21 6.91 7.42 -5.23
N ARG A 22 6.88 8.75 -5.35
CA ARG A 22 7.74 9.66 -4.62
C ARG A 22 6.90 10.49 -3.67
N GLU A 23 7.27 10.53 -2.41
CA GLU A 23 6.69 11.48 -1.45
C GLU A 23 7.13 12.89 -1.84
N LYS A 24 6.18 13.81 -2.03
CA LYS A 24 6.49 15.16 -2.53
C LYS A 24 7.24 16.01 -1.51
N ALA A 25 7.00 15.78 -0.23
CA ALA A 25 7.61 16.56 0.85
C ALA A 25 9.06 16.18 1.11
N THR A 26 9.39 14.88 1.06
CA THR A 26 10.71 14.36 1.45
C THR A 26 11.54 13.89 0.25
N GLY A 27 10.91 13.64 -0.90
CA GLY A 27 11.54 13.01 -2.05
C GLY A 27 11.74 11.49 -1.91
N LEU A 28 11.32 10.88 -0.79
CA LEU A 28 11.50 9.45 -0.55
C LEU A 28 10.71 8.60 -1.54
N ILE A 29 11.35 7.53 -2.01
CA ILE A 29 10.69 6.54 -2.87
C ILE A 29 9.92 5.55 -2.01
N ALA A 30 8.64 5.38 -2.31
CA ALA A 30 7.72 4.49 -1.61
C ALA A 30 6.97 3.58 -2.58
N ALA A 31 6.46 2.47 -2.08
CA ALA A 31 5.52 1.60 -2.81
C ALA A 31 4.09 1.90 -2.35
N LEU A 32 3.21 2.29 -3.27
CA LEU A 32 1.79 2.52 -3.00
C LEU A 32 0.96 1.35 -3.48
N LYS A 33 0.41 0.57 -2.54
CA LYS A 33 -0.58 -0.48 -2.82
C LYS A 33 -1.98 0.13 -2.81
N LYS A 34 -2.60 0.22 -3.99
CA LYS A 34 -4.02 0.58 -4.14
C LYS A 34 -4.85 -0.70 -4.12
N THR A 35 -5.52 -0.96 -3.01
CA THR A 35 -6.47 -2.07 -2.87
C THR A 35 -7.75 -1.79 -3.66
N ARG A 36 -8.38 -2.85 -4.18
CA ARG A 36 -9.72 -2.76 -4.76
C ARG A 36 -10.72 -2.81 -3.61
N LEU A 37 -11.61 -1.83 -3.56
CA LEU A 37 -12.80 -1.92 -2.73
C LEU A 37 -13.86 -2.71 -3.52
N HIS A 38 -14.65 -3.52 -2.81
CA HIS A 38 -15.79 -4.18 -3.45
C HIS A 38 -16.85 -3.14 -3.78
N GLU A 39 -17.43 -3.23 -4.96
CA GLU A 39 -18.46 -2.28 -5.43
C GLU A 39 -19.77 -2.43 -4.63
N ASP A 40 -19.94 -3.56 -3.94
CA ASP A 40 -21.14 -3.94 -3.18
C ASP A 40 -21.28 -3.23 -1.81
N GLY A 41 -20.40 -2.27 -1.50
CA GLY A 41 -20.52 -1.46 -0.27
C GLY A 41 -20.01 -2.11 1.02
N GLU A 42 -19.37 -3.28 0.95
CA GLU A 42 -18.77 -3.97 2.12
C GLU A 42 -17.53 -3.24 2.70
N GLY A 43 -17.16 -2.08 2.17
CA GLY A 43 -16.06 -1.28 2.69
C GLY A 43 -14.69 -1.90 2.43
N VAL A 44 -13.79 -1.83 3.41
CA VAL A 44 -12.40 -2.30 3.26
C VAL A 44 -12.37 -3.82 3.41
N PRO A 45 -11.83 -4.58 2.42
CA PRO A 45 -11.76 -6.03 2.52
C PRO A 45 -11.00 -6.50 3.77
N PRO A 46 -11.47 -7.55 4.48
CA PRO A 46 -10.84 -8.03 5.71
C PRO A 46 -9.40 -8.52 5.49
N THR A 47 -9.08 -8.98 4.29
CA THR A 47 -7.71 -9.31 3.87
C THR A 47 -6.78 -8.09 3.94
N THR A 48 -7.26 -6.91 3.53
CA THR A 48 -6.51 -5.65 3.62
C THR A 48 -6.26 -5.27 5.07
N LEU A 49 -7.29 -5.37 5.93
CA LEU A 49 -7.15 -5.04 7.35
C LEU A 49 -6.17 -5.97 8.06
N ARG A 50 -6.22 -7.27 7.76
CA ARG A 50 -5.30 -8.26 8.32
C ARG A 50 -3.84 -7.98 7.91
N GLU A 51 -3.60 -7.64 6.64
CA GLU A 51 -2.25 -7.27 6.18
C GLU A 51 -1.70 -6.05 6.93
N ILE A 52 -2.50 -4.98 7.05
CA ILE A 52 -2.10 -3.76 7.77
C ILE A 52 -1.77 -4.09 9.24
N SER A 53 -2.65 -4.84 9.91
CA SER A 53 -2.46 -5.19 11.32
C SER A 53 -1.16 -5.96 11.54
N ILE A 54 -0.89 -6.98 10.72
CA ILE A 54 0.32 -7.80 10.85
C ILE A 54 1.58 -6.97 10.54
N LEU A 55 1.58 -6.16 9.48
CA LEU A 55 2.75 -5.33 9.14
C LEU A 55 3.05 -4.27 10.20
N CYS A 56 2.03 -3.64 10.77
CA CYS A 56 2.20 -2.71 11.88
C CYS A 56 2.81 -3.40 13.11
N MET A 57 2.37 -4.62 13.44
CA MET A 57 2.93 -5.40 14.56
C MET A 57 4.40 -5.79 14.32
N LEU A 58 4.78 -6.08 13.07
CA LEU A 58 6.11 -6.53 12.70
C LEU A 58 7.08 -5.40 12.30
N GLY A 59 6.65 -4.13 12.30
CA GLY A 59 7.40 -3.01 11.71
C GLY A 59 8.77 -2.69 12.34
N ARG A 60 9.13 -3.34 13.45
CA ARG A 60 10.46 -3.23 14.08
C ARG A 60 11.50 -4.18 13.49
N ASP A 61 11.09 -5.25 12.82
CA ASP A 61 12.01 -6.22 12.22
C ASP A 61 12.63 -5.64 10.93
N PRO A 62 13.97 -5.64 10.79
CA PRO A 62 14.64 -5.12 9.60
C PRO A 62 14.42 -5.95 8.32
N HIS A 63 13.97 -7.21 8.43
CA HIS A 63 13.71 -8.10 7.30
C HIS A 63 12.25 -8.09 6.84
N ILE A 64 11.38 -7.37 7.55
CA ILE A 64 9.98 -7.20 7.19
C ILE A 64 9.77 -5.83 6.55
N VAL A 65 8.96 -5.80 5.50
CA VAL A 65 8.59 -4.54 4.84
C VAL A 65 7.88 -3.61 5.83
N ARG A 66 8.33 -2.36 5.88
CA ARG A 66 7.72 -1.34 6.74
C ARG A 66 6.49 -0.75 6.08
N PHE A 67 5.44 -0.59 6.87
CA PHE A 67 4.19 0.05 6.50
C PHE A 67 4.25 1.55 6.78
#